data_AF-A0A9E1N109-F1
#
_entry.id   AF-A0A9E1N109-F1
#
_cell.length_a   1.000
_cell.length_b   1.000
_cell.length_c   1.000
_cell.angle_alpha   90.00
_cell.angle_beta   90.00
_cell.angle_gamma   90.00
#
_symmetry.space_group_name_H-M   'P 1'
#
loop_
_entity.id
_entity.type
_entity.pdbx_description
1 polymer ?
#
loop_
_entity_poly.entity_id
_entity_poly.type
_entity_poly.pdbx_seq_one_letter_code
_entity_poly.pdbx_strand_id
1 'polypeptide(L)'
;MHPQAALSTLDRVIAKYRRDVHQLPTGATPDALTALEGHLSLPLPRGLKDFLSRHNGAHLFRGALRIRCTSDMTIASHAAPKVVLFADGVEGTPPWGWAMDEKGNYVFGLWDNQQLDPLHSTFEGWFCATLSLLETRVSRKEDQESLRFEADSGDVHQLVRAGVRALTRGNPDEARAMLLKATAKDPHQVEGWQ
;
A
#
# COMPACT_ATOMS: atom_id res chain seq x y z
N MET A 1 -2.72 12.87 4.49
CA MET A 1 -1.51 13.50 3.92
C MET A 1 -1.93 14.20 2.61
N HIS A 2 -1.47 15.42 2.32
CA HIS A 2 -1.82 16.08 1.05
C HIS A 2 -1.11 15.36 -0.13
N PRO A 3 -1.75 15.26 -1.32
CA PRO A 3 -1.19 14.63 -2.52
C PRO A 3 0.18 15.23 -2.93
N GLN A 4 0.43 16.50 -2.60
CA GLN A 4 1.69 17.17 -2.91
C GLN A 4 2.87 16.69 -2.03
N ALA A 5 2.62 16.21 -0.82
CA ALA A 5 3.64 15.66 0.09
C ALA A 5 4.04 14.22 -0.28
N ALA A 6 3.09 13.48 -0.83
CA ALA A 6 3.28 12.18 -1.45
C ALA A 6 4.21 12.26 -2.68
N LEU A 7 3.93 13.22 -3.54
CA LEU A 7 4.70 13.51 -4.75
C LEU A 7 6.12 14.00 -4.44
N SER A 8 6.30 14.84 -3.42
CA SER A 8 7.65 15.24 -2.97
C SER A 8 8.44 14.09 -2.34
N THR A 9 7.75 13.11 -1.76
CA THR A 9 8.39 11.90 -1.23
C THR A 9 8.80 10.95 -2.36
N LEU A 10 7.95 10.76 -3.38
CA LEU A 10 8.30 10.00 -4.60
C LEU A 10 9.49 10.64 -5.32
N ASP A 11 9.47 11.96 -5.55
CA ASP A 11 10.58 12.66 -6.21
C ASP A 11 11.86 12.58 -5.38
N ARG A 12 11.77 12.72 -4.04
CA ARG A 12 12.90 12.55 -3.12
C ARG A 12 13.45 11.12 -3.14
N VAL A 13 12.58 10.11 -3.20
CA VAL A 13 12.95 8.71 -3.27
C VAL A 13 13.60 8.42 -4.62
N ILE A 14 12.97 8.78 -5.75
CA ILE A 14 13.56 8.62 -7.08
C ILE A 14 14.91 9.34 -7.16
N ALA A 15 15.03 10.53 -6.58
CA ALA A 15 16.30 11.25 -6.50
C ALA A 15 17.33 10.51 -5.63
N LYS A 16 16.94 10.03 -4.45
CA LYS A 16 17.80 9.29 -3.51
C LYS A 16 18.26 7.94 -4.07
N TYR A 17 17.39 7.24 -4.81
CA TYR A 17 17.63 5.86 -5.28
C TYR A 17 17.70 5.76 -6.80
N ARG A 18 18.07 6.84 -7.51
CA ARG A 18 18.16 6.86 -8.98
C ARG A 18 19.00 5.72 -9.57
N ARG A 19 19.96 5.18 -8.80
CA ARG A 19 20.82 4.04 -9.18
C ARG A 19 20.15 2.67 -9.04
N ASP A 20 19.14 2.56 -8.21
CA ASP A 20 18.38 1.33 -7.95
C ASP A 20 16.99 1.34 -8.63
N VAL A 21 16.65 2.45 -9.29
CA VAL A 21 15.54 2.55 -10.23
C VAL A 21 15.97 1.97 -11.57
N HIS A 22 15.25 0.96 -12.07
CA HIS A 22 15.56 0.34 -13.36
C HIS A 22 14.73 0.93 -14.48
N GLN A 23 13.44 1.13 -14.22
CA GLN A 23 12.51 1.64 -15.23
C GLN A 23 11.44 2.51 -14.57
N LEU A 24 11.29 3.71 -15.10
CA LEU A 24 10.19 4.65 -14.84
C LEU A 24 9.71 5.11 -16.22
N PRO A 25 8.76 4.39 -16.85
CA PRO A 25 8.16 4.79 -18.12
C PRO A 25 7.54 6.19 -18.04
N THR A 26 7.28 6.78 -19.19
CA THR A 26 6.49 8.01 -19.26
C THR A 26 5.09 7.78 -18.70
N GLY A 27 4.48 8.84 -18.17
CA GLY A 27 3.14 8.82 -17.62
C GLY A 27 2.09 8.28 -18.60
N ALA A 28 1.08 7.64 -18.04
CA ALA A 28 -0.09 7.17 -18.77
C ALA A 28 -0.88 8.38 -19.29
N THR A 29 -1.44 8.24 -20.49
CA THR A 29 -2.34 9.26 -21.03
C THR A 29 -3.64 9.30 -20.23
N PRO A 30 -4.36 10.44 -20.21
CA PRO A 30 -5.68 10.53 -19.58
C PRO A 30 -6.66 9.46 -20.09
N ASP A 31 -6.61 9.16 -21.39
CA ASP A 31 -7.45 8.13 -22.02
C ASP A 31 -7.10 6.73 -21.50
N ALA A 32 -5.82 6.42 -21.31
CA ALA A 32 -5.39 5.12 -20.76
C ALA A 32 -5.83 4.94 -19.30
N LEU A 33 -5.79 6.01 -18.49
CA LEU A 33 -6.29 5.99 -17.11
C LEU A 33 -7.81 5.80 -17.07
N THR A 34 -8.54 6.50 -17.95
CA THR A 34 -10.00 6.39 -18.07
C THR A 34 -10.40 4.99 -18.55
N ALA A 35 -9.69 4.43 -19.53
CA ALA A 35 -9.89 3.08 -20.03
C ALA A 35 -9.64 2.03 -18.93
N LEU A 36 -8.61 2.24 -18.10
CA LEU A 36 -8.33 1.36 -16.96
C LEU A 36 -9.46 1.39 -15.93
N GLU A 37 -9.91 2.58 -15.50
CA GLU A 37 -11.04 2.72 -14.57
C GLU A 37 -12.32 2.06 -15.13
N GLY A 38 -12.57 2.21 -16.43
CA GLY A 38 -13.66 1.53 -17.12
C GLY A 38 -13.50 0.00 -17.15
N HIS A 39 -12.30 -0.50 -17.45
CA HIS A 39 -12.00 -1.93 -17.44
C HIS A 39 -12.18 -2.57 -16.06
N LEU A 40 -11.69 -1.90 -15.01
CA LEU A 40 -11.81 -2.37 -13.64
C LEU A 40 -13.22 -2.18 -13.06
N SER A 41 -14.06 -1.35 -13.70
CA SER A 41 -15.34 -0.88 -13.15
C SER A 41 -15.19 -0.27 -11.75
N LEU A 42 -14.02 0.33 -11.48
CA LEU A 42 -13.65 0.92 -10.19
C LEU A 42 -12.84 2.20 -10.43
N PRO A 43 -13.08 3.27 -9.66
CA PRO A 43 -12.20 4.42 -9.67
C PRO A 43 -10.81 4.06 -9.13
N LEU A 44 -9.76 4.68 -9.67
CA LEU A 44 -8.41 4.49 -9.15
C LEU A 44 -8.23 5.26 -7.83
N PRO A 45 -7.49 4.69 -6.86
CA PRO A 45 -7.02 5.45 -5.72
C PRO A 45 -6.23 6.67 -6.19
N ARG A 46 -6.51 7.84 -5.60
CA ARG A 46 -5.93 9.12 -6.04
C ARG A 46 -4.41 9.07 -6.17
N GLY A 47 -3.71 8.61 -5.13
CA GLY A 47 -2.24 8.56 -5.14
C GLY A 47 -1.69 7.63 -6.23
N LEU A 48 -2.38 6.53 -6.52
CA LEU A 48 -2.02 5.62 -7.61
C LEU A 48 -2.27 6.25 -8.98
N LYS A 49 -3.40 6.95 -9.15
CA LYS A 49 -3.72 7.70 -10.38
C LYS A 49 -2.69 8.80 -10.66
N ASP A 50 -2.35 9.56 -9.61
CA ASP A 50 -1.32 10.60 -9.67
C ASP A 50 0.05 10.01 -10.03
N PHE A 51 0.42 8.86 -9.44
CA PHE A 51 1.63 8.12 -9.81
C PHE A 51 1.61 7.72 -11.29
N LEU A 52 0.54 7.04 -11.75
CA LEU A 52 0.44 6.54 -13.12
C LEU A 52 0.46 7.66 -14.16
N SER A 53 -0.12 8.82 -13.85
CA SER A 53 -0.08 10.01 -14.72
C SER A 53 1.32 10.55 -14.96
N ARG A 54 2.28 10.26 -14.07
CA ARG A 54 3.68 10.65 -14.18
C ARG A 54 4.57 9.52 -14.67
N HIS A 55 4.28 8.30 -14.21
CA HIS A 55 5.02 7.08 -14.51
C HIS A 55 4.05 5.92 -14.72
N ASN A 56 3.89 5.45 -15.97
CA ASN A 56 3.00 4.33 -16.27
C ASN A 56 3.61 3.00 -15.81
N GLY A 57 3.54 2.73 -14.51
CA GLY A 57 4.22 1.61 -13.85
C GLY A 57 5.66 1.96 -13.45
N ALA A 58 6.33 1.02 -12.79
CA ALA A 58 7.74 1.14 -12.43
C ALA A 58 8.39 -0.21 -12.12
N HIS A 59 9.70 -0.29 -12.33
CA HIS A 59 10.56 -1.37 -11.83
C HIS A 59 11.65 -0.76 -10.94
N LEU A 60 11.57 -1.05 -9.65
CA LEU A 60 12.40 -0.47 -8.59
C LEU A 60 13.23 -1.56 -7.89
N PHE A 61 14.38 -1.17 -7.34
CA PHE A 61 15.29 -2.00 -6.54
C PHE A 61 15.66 -3.33 -7.20
N ARG A 62 16.19 -3.29 -8.42
CA ARG A 62 16.58 -4.50 -9.20
C ARG A 62 15.43 -5.48 -9.41
N GLY A 63 14.21 -4.96 -9.52
CA GLY A 63 13.01 -5.75 -9.72
C GLY A 63 12.39 -6.29 -8.43
N ALA A 64 12.91 -5.90 -7.25
CA ALA A 64 12.30 -6.28 -5.98
C ALA A 64 10.93 -5.64 -5.74
N LEU A 65 10.60 -4.58 -6.48
CA LEU A 65 9.26 -4.01 -6.54
C LEU A 65 8.91 -3.63 -7.97
N ARG A 66 7.79 -4.16 -8.45
CA ARG A 66 7.16 -3.76 -9.70
C ARG A 66 5.82 -3.10 -9.39
N ILE A 67 5.61 -1.89 -9.89
CA ILE A 67 4.28 -1.29 -9.97
C ILE A 67 3.77 -1.53 -11.38
N ARG A 68 2.60 -2.17 -11.50
CA ARG A 68 2.01 -2.52 -12.78
C ARG A 68 1.61 -1.25 -13.55
N CYS A 69 1.80 -1.28 -14.86
CA CYS A 69 1.30 -0.22 -15.73
C CYS A 69 -0.20 -0.40 -16.00
N THR A 70 -0.81 0.56 -16.70
CA THR A 70 -2.24 0.53 -16.99
C THR A 70 -2.69 -0.70 -17.78
N SER A 71 -1.83 -1.32 -18.59
CA SER A 71 -2.17 -2.54 -19.34
C SER A 71 -2.05 -3.83 -18.52
N ASP A 72 -1.36 -3.79 -17.38
CA ASP A 72 -1.02 -4.98 -16.59
C ASP A 72 -1.87 -5.08 -15.31
N MET A 73 -2.55 -4.00 -14.93
CA MET A 73 -3.47 -4.00 -13.79
C MET A 73 -4.71 -4.83 -14.08
N THR A 74 -5.08 -5.66 -13.12
CA THR A 74 -6.14 -6.65 -13.26
C THR A 74 -6.86 -6.85 -11.94
N ILE A 75 -8.11 -7.31 -12.00
CA ILE A 75 -8.79 -7.84 -10.81
C ILE A 75 -8.07 -9.11 -10.33
N ALA A 76 -8.11 -9.37 -9.04
CA ALA A 76 -7.37 -10.46 -8.42
C ALA A 76 -7.91 -11.85 -8.83
N SER A 77 -9.23 -11.97 -8.95
CA SER A 77 -9.90 -13.13 -9.55
C SER A 77 -11.35 -12.80 -9.88
N HIS A 78 -12.02 -13.66 -10.65
CA HIS A 78 -13.46 -13.56 -10.86
C HIS A 78 -14.29 -13.70 -9.57
N ALA A 79 -13.76 -14.41 -8.56
CA ALA A 79 -14.40 -14.55 -7.25
C ALA A 79 -14.19 -13.32 -6.35
N ALA A 80 -13.17 -12.51 -6.63
CA ALA A 80 -12.83 -11.30 -5.89
C ALA A 80 -12.66 -10.09 -6.84
N PRO A 81 -13.71 -9.69 -7.59
CA PRO A 81 -13.61 -8.64 -8.60
C PRO A 81 -13.36 -7.24 -8.03
N LYS A 82 -13.56 -7.07 -6.71
CA LYS A 82 -13.34 -5.81 -6.00
C LYS A 82 -11.89 -5.58 -5.58
N VAL A 83 -11.03 -6.60 -5.70
CA VAL A 83 -9.61 -6.49 -5.39
C VAL A 83 -8.84 -6.32 -6.69
N VAL A 84 -8.06 -5.25 -6.81
CA VAL A 84 -7.26 -4.95 -7.99
C VAL A 84 -5.78 -5.11 -7.65
N LEU A 85 -5.09 -5.94 -8.42
CA LEU A 85 -3.66 -6.18 -8.30
C LEU A 85 -2.90 -5.08 -9.03
N PHE A 86 -2.08 -4.33 -8.29
CA PHE A 86 -1.42 -3.12 -8.80
C PHE A 86 0.10 -3.15 -8.67
N ALA A 87 0.65 -4.04 -7.83
CA ALA A 87 2.09 -4.18 -7.68
C ALA A 87 2.49 -5.61 -7.31
N ASP A 88 3.74 -5.95 -7.60
CA ASP A 88 4.35 -7.25 -7.35
C ASP A 88 5.64 -7.04 -6.56
N GLY A 89 5.87 -7.88 -5.55
CA GLY A 89 7.12 -7.91 -4.80
C GLY A 89 8.17 -8.83 -5.44
N VAL A 90 9.15 -9.26 -4.64
CA VAL A 90 10.09 -10.31 -5.05
C VAL A 90 9.36 -11.62 -5.35
N GLU A 91 9.94 -12.44 -6.22
CA GLU A 91 9.37 -13.74 -6.59
C GLU A 91 9.00 -14.58 -5.36
N GLY A 92 7.82 -15.20 -5.39
CA GLY A 92 7.26 -15.97 -4.28
C GLY A 92 6.56 -15.15 -3.20
N THR A 93 6.52 -13.81 -3.30
CA THR A 93 5.67 -13.00 -2.42
C THR A 93 4.28 -12.81 -3.01
N PRO A 94 3.22 -12.79 -2.16
CA PRO A 94 1.88 -12.44 -2.61
C PRO A 94 1.87 -11.07 -3.30
N PRO A 95 1.09 -10.88 -4.37
CA PRO A 95 0.98 -9.58 -5.02
C PRO A 95 0.29 -8.56 -4.11
N TRP A 96 0.56 -7.29 -4.36
CA TRP A 96 -0.13 -6.20 -3.70
C TRP A 96 -1.44 -5.89 -4.42
N GLY A 97 -2.50 -5.79 -3.62
CA GLY A 97 -3.83 -5.43 -4.05
C GLY A 97 -4.32 -4.15 -3.38
N TRP A 98 -5.28 -3.50 -4.03
CA TRP A 98 -6.14 -2.53 -3.37
C TRP A 98 -7.60 -2.90 -3.55
N ALA A 99 -8.44 -2.46 -2.61
CA ALA A 99 -9.89 -2.58 -2.68
C ALA A 99 -10.53 -1.34 -2.04
N MET A 100 -11.84 -1.16 -2.26
CA MET A 100 -12.64 -0.24 -1.46
C MET A 100 -13.36 -1.00 -0.35
N ASP A 101 -13.32 -0.48 0.86
CA ASP A 101 -14.16 -0.95 1.96
C ASP A 101 -15.64 -0.58 1.74
N GLU A 102 -16.51 -1.00 2.64
CA GLU A 102 -17.97 -0.73 2.55
C GLU A 102 -18.32 0.77 2.63
N LYS A 103 -17.40 1.60 3.10
CA LYS A 103 -17.56 3.05 3.21
C LYS A 103 -16.97 3.80 2.01
N GLY A 104 -16.36 3.09 1.07
CA GLY A 104 -15.68 3.66 -0.09
C GLY A 104 -14.27 4.17 0.20
N ASN A 105 -13.66 3.82 1.35
CA ASN A 105 -12.25 4.08 1.58
C ASN A 105 -11.39 3.04 0.88
N TYR A 106 -10.25 3.46 0.36
CA TYR A 106 -9.29 2.54 -0.20
C TYR A 106 -8.48 1.85 0.89
N VAL A 107 -8.22 0.56 0.67
CA VAL A 107 -7.28 -0.23 1.47
C VAL A 107 -6.25 -0.85 0.53
N PHE A 108 -5.01 -0.94 0.97
CA PHE A 108 -3.88 -1.51 0.26
C PHE A 108 -3.28 -2.62 1.10
N GLY A 109 -3.00 -3.77 0.49
CA GLY A 109 -2.65 -4.98 1.23
C GLY A 109 -2.02 -6.06 0.38
N LEU A 110 -1.62 -7.15 1.02
CA LEU A 110 -1.14 -8.35 0.35
C LEU A 110 -2.34 -9.25 0.00
N TRP A 111 -2.37 -9.77 -1.23
CA TRP A 111 -3.42 -10.66 -1.69
C TRP A 111 -2.95 -12.12 -1.65
N ASP A 112 -3.50 -12.93 -0.75
CA ASP A 112 -3.08 -14.33 -0.54
C ASP A 112 -3.80 -15.37 -1.43
N ASN A 113 -4.49 -14.89 -2.48
CA ASN A 113 -5.42 -15.63 -3.35
C ASN A 113 -6.84 -15.83 -2.80
N GLN A 114 -7.09 -15.52 -1.53
CA GLN A 114 -8.41 -15.65 -0.92
C GLN A 114 -8.92 -14.33 -0.36
N GLN A 115 -8.05 -13.60 0.33
CA GLN A 115 -8.36 -12.37 1.02
C GLN A 115 -7.25 -11.33 0.83
N LEU A 116 -7.67 -10.07 0.92
CA LEU A 116 -6.76 -8.94 0.96
C LEU A 116 -6.41 -8.69 2.42
N ASP A 117 -5.14 -8.85 2.80
CA ASP A 117 -4.64 -8.53 4.13
C ASP A 117 -4.32 -7.02 4.20
N PRO A 118 -5.19 -6.18 4.80
CA PRO A 118 -5.06 -4.75 4.69
C PRO A 118 -3.90 -4.23 5.56
N LEU A 119 -3.10 -3.35 4.97
CA LEU A 119 -1.88 -2.82 5.57
C LEU A 119 -1.82 -1.30 5.54
N HIS A 120 -2.42 -0.64 4.55
CA HIS A 120 -2.38 0.82 4.43
C HIS A 120 -3.70 1.36 3.89
N SER A 121 -4.07 2.57 4.28
CA SER A 121 -5.27 3.27 3.80
C SER A 121 -4.99 4.15 2.59
N THR A 122 -3.70 4.35 2.25
CA THR A 122 -3.27 5.22 1.17
C THR A 122 -2.16 4.57 0.36
N PHE A 123 -2.10 4.94 -0.93
CA PHE A 123 -1.02 4.53 -1.82
C PHE A 123 0.32 5.00 -1.28
N GLU A 124 0.36 6.17 -0.64
CA GLU A 124 1.61 6.82 -0.29
C GLU A 124 2.17 6.29 1.03
N GLY A 125 1.30 5.94 1.97
CA GLY A 125 1.65 5.13 3.12
C GLY A 125 2.25 3.80 2.71
N TRP A 126 1.57 3.08 1.80
CA TRP A 126 2.09 1.83 1.22
C TRP A 126 3.43 2.01 0.54
N PHE A 127 3.56 3.02 -0.32
CA PHE A 127 4.75 3.24 -1.12
C PHE A 127 5.94 3.59 -0.22
N CYS A 128 5.78 4.53 0.71
CA CYS A 128 6.83 4.89 1.67
C CYS A 128 7.29 3.70 2.51
N ALA A 129 6.34 2.93 3.07
CA ALA A 129 6.65 1.76 3.87
C ALA A 129 7.39 0.69 3.06
N THR A 130 6.95 0.43 1.83
CA THR A 130 7.57 -0.57 0.95
C THR A 130 9.02 -0.18 0.61
N LEU A 131 9.27 1.10 0.34
CA LEU A 131 10.62 1.61 0.09
C LEU A 131 11.55 1.47 1.30
N SER A 132 11.06 1.81 2.50
CA SER A 132 11.83 1.63 3.73
C SER A 132 12.23 0.17 3.95
N LEU A 133 11.32 -0.78 3.69
CA LEU A 133 11.63 -2.21 3.80
C LEU A 133 12.72 -2.65 2.82
N LEU A 134 12.63 -2.20 1.56
CA LEU A 134 13.62 -2.52 0.53
C LEU A 134 14.99 -1.91 0.83
N GLU A 135 15.03 -0.72 1.43
CA GLU A 135 16.27 -0.06 1.86
C GLU A 135 16.95 -0.81 3.01
N THR A 136 16.20 -1.15 4.07
CA THR A 136 16.78 -1.77 5.26
C THR A 136 17.07 -3.27 5.06
N ARG A 137 16.52 -3.90 4.01
CA ARG A 137 16.69 -5.33 3.68
C ARG A 137 16.36 -6.27 4.83
N VAL A 138 15.39 -5.88 5.66
CA VAL A 138 14.98 -6.64 6.82
C VAL A 138 14.22 -7.90 6.39
N SER A 139 14.67 -9.05 6.88
CA SER A 139 14.05 -10.35 6.58
C SER A 139 13.08 -10.84 7.66
N ARG A 140 13.24 -10.40 8.91
CA ARG A 140 12.39 -10.83 10.03
C ARG A 140 11.04 -10.13 9.97
N LYS A 141 9.95 -10.90 10.07
CA LYS A 141 8.58 -10.38 9.99
C LYS A 141 8.31 -9.26 11.00
N GLU A 142 8.74 -9.42 12.25
CA GLU A 142 8.53 -8.42 13.31
C GLU A 142 9.23 -7.09 13.01
N ASP A 143 10.44 -7.15 12.50
CA ASP A 143 11.21 -5.96 12.13
C ASP A 143 10.58 -5.29 10.90
N GLN A 144 10.05 -6.06 9.94
CA GLN A 144 9.31 -5.52 8.80
C GLN A 144 8.02 -4.82 9.25
N GLU A 145 7.25 -5.42 10.17
CA GLU A 145 6.05 -4.80 10.73
C GLU A 145 6.37 -3.52 11.52
N SER A 146 7.53 -3.48 12.20
CA SER A 146 7.97 -2.29 12.92
C SER A 146 8.34 -1.16 11.95
N LEU A 147 9.09 -1.47 10.88
CA LEU A 147 9.42 -0.50 9.83
C LEU A 147 8.19 0.03 9.08
N ARG A 148 7.18 -0.83 8.79
CA ARG A 148 5.93 -0.37 8.18
C ARG A 148 5.20 0.62 9.10
N PHE A 149 5.14 0.31 10.40
CA PHE A 149 4.54 1.21 11.37
C PHE A 149 5.31 2.53 11.49
N GLU A 150 6.64 2.52 11.50
CA GLU A 150 7.44 3.75 11.55
C GLU A 150 7.24 4.62 10.31
N ALA A 151 7.13 4.00 9.14
CA ALA A 151 6.92 4.70 7.88
C ALA A 151 5.54 5.35 7.77
N ASP A 152 4.52 4.81 8.43
CA ASP A 152 3.17 5.36 8.44
C ASP A 152 2.46 5.15 9.79
N SER A 153 3.04 5.73 10.85
CA SER A 153 2.57 5.55 12.24
C SER A 153 1.19 6.16 12.52
N GLY A 154 0.69 6.94 11.57
CA GLY A 154 -0.66 7.50 11.60
C GLY A 154 -1.68 6.63 10.89
N ASP A 155 -1.30 5.61 10.13
CA ASP A 155 -2.27 4.79 9.41
C ASP A 155 -3.05 3.90 10.36
N VAL A 156 -4.36 3.77 10.11
CA VAL A 156 -5.26 3.05 11.00
C VAL A 156 -4.94 1.55 11.04
N HIS A 157 -4.59 0.94 9.90
CA HIS A 157 -4.23 -0.48 9.84
C HIS A 157 -2.88 -0.73 10.54
N GLN A 158 -1.94 0.20 10.41
CA GLN A 158 -0.66 0.13 11.12
C GLN A 158 -0.84 0.29 12.64
N LEU A 159 -1.72 1.19 13.09
CA LEU A 159 -2.06 1.37 14.50
C LEU A 159 -2.72 0.14 15.10
N VAL A 160 -3.69 -0.47 14.41
CA VAL A 160 -4.34 -1.71 14.87
C VAL A 160 -3.29 -2.82 15.04
N ARG A 161 -2.46 -3.07 14.02
CA ARG A 161 -1.42 -4.11 14.10
C ARG A 161 -0.39 -3.86 15.19
N ALA A 162 0.04 -2.61 15.35
CA ALA A 162 0.93 -2.23 16.44
C ALA A 162 0.30 -2.51 17.82
N GLY A 163 -1.00 -2.22 17.97
CA GLY A 163 -1.76 -2.54 19.18
C GLY A 163 -1.82 -4.04 19.47
N VAL A 164 -2.15 -4.86 18.47
CA VAL A 164 -2.21 -6.33 18.59
C VAL A 164 -0.85 -6.92 18.95
N ARG A 165 0.21 -6.42 18.33
CA ARG A 165 1.59 -6.82 18.64
C ARG A 165 1.97 -6.46 20.08
N ALA A 166 1.60 -5.27 20.54
CA ALA A 166 1.83 -4.85 21.92
C ALA A 166 1.07 -5.76 22.92
N LEU A 167 -0.18 -6.15 22.63
CA LEU A 167 -0.91 -7.14 23.43
C LEU A 167 -0.18 -8.48 23.49
N THR A 168 0.27 -8.98 22.33
CA THR A 168 0.97 -10.26 22.21
C THR A 168 2.29 -10.26 23.00
N ARG A 169 2.94 -9.10 23.12
CA ARG A 169 4.17 -8.90 23.90
C ARG A 169 3.94 -8.65 25.39
N GLY A 170 2.68 -8.61 25.84
CA GLY A 170 2.34 -8.36 27.24
C GLY A 170 2.39 -6.88 27.65
N ASN A 171 2.27 -5.96 26.69
CA ASN A 171 2.27 -4.50 26.91
C ASN A 171 0.85 -3.90 26.71
N PRO A 172 -0.09 -4.10 27.64
CA PRO A 172 -1.47 -3.67 27.47
C PRO A 172 -1.64 -2.15 27.40
N ASP A 173 -0.81 -1.37 28.09
CA ASP A 173 -0.89 0.10 28.08
C ASP A 173 -0.50 0.68 26.72
N GLU A 174 0.58 0.16 26.12
CA GLU A 174 1.00 0.52 24.76
C GLU A 174 -0.06 0.12 23.74
N ALA A 175 -0.61 -1.10 23.87
CA ALA A 175 -1.68 -1.58 23.01
C ALA A 175 -2.90 -0.66 23.06
N ARG A 176 -3.35 -0.32 24.26
CA ARG A 176 -4.49 0.59 24.47
C ARG A 176 -4.25 1.94 23.82
N ALA A 177 -3.05 2.50 23.97
CA ALA A 177 -2.71 3.79 23.36
C ALA A 177 -2.79 3.74 21.82
N MET A 178 -2.33 2.66 21.20
CA MET A 178 -2.41 2.51 19.73
C MET A 178 -3.84 2.25 19.25
N LEU A 179 -4.59 1.38 19.93
CA LEU A 179 -5.96 1.06 19.57
C LEU A 179 -6.90 2.26 19.74
N LEU A 180 -6.74 3.06 20.80
CA LEU A 180 -7.51 4.31 20.96
C LEU A 180 -7.26 5.30 19.82
N LYS A 181 -6.00 5.41 19.36
CA LYS A 181 -5.67 6.24 18.19
C LYS A 181 -6.29 5.68 16.90
N ALA A 182 -6.32 4.36 16.74
CA ALA A 182 -7.00 3.72 15.62
C ALA A 182 -8.50 4.00 15.64
N THR A 183 -9.19 3.76 16.77
CA THR A 183 -10.62 4.05 16.95
C THR A 183 -10.96 5.52 16.69
N ALA A 184 -10.10 6.44 17.14
CA ALA A 184 -10.31 7.86 16.90
C ALA A 184 -10.23 8.24 15.40
N LYS A 185 -9.54 7.44 14.58
CA LYS A 185 -9.43 7.63 13.13
C LYS A 185 -10.53 6.91 12.36
N ASP A 186 -10.80 5.66 12.72
CA ASP A 186 -11.93 4.90 12.22
C ASP A 186 -12.56 4.07 13.36
N PRO A 187 -13.72 4.52 13.90
CA PRO A 187 -14.40 3.82 14.98
C PRO A 187 -14.82 2.39 14.65
N HIS A 188 -15.13 2.09 13.38
CA HIS A 188 -15.68 0.79 12.98
C HIS A 188 -14.59 -0.24 12.65
N GLN A 189 -13.34 0.19 12.46
CA GLN A 189 -12.25 -0.75 12.21
C GLN A 189 -11.90 -1.59 13.45
N VAL A 190 -12.36 -1.16 14.64
CA VAL A 190 -12.14 -1.84 15.92
C VAL A 190 -13.30 -2.78 16.30
N GLU A 191 -14.44 -2.71 15.63
CA GLU A 191 -15.59 -3.61 15.88
C GLU A 191 -15.27 -5.08 15.56
N GLY A 192 -14.17 -5.37 14.85
CA GLY A 192 -13.66 -6.74 14.63
C GLY A 192 -12.93 -7.38 15.82
N TRP A 193 -12.90 -6.74 17.01
CA TRP A 193 -12.19 -7.22 18.21
C TRP A 193 -13.10 -7.53 19.41
N GLN A 194 -14.42 -7.49 19.23
CA GLN A 194 -15.39 -7.94 20.25
C GLN A 194 -15.73 -9.42 20.11
#